data_AF-A0A326QK45-F1
#
_entry.id   AF-A0A326QK45-F1
#
_cell.length_a   1.000
_cell.length_b   1.000
_cell.length_c   1.000
_cell.angle_alpha   90.00
_cell.angle_beta   90.00
_cell.angle_gamma   90.00
#
_symmetry.space_group_name_H-M   'P 1'
#
loop_
_entity.id
_entity.type
_entity.pdbx_description
1 polymer ?
#
loop_
_entity_poly.entity_id
_entity_poly.type
_entity_poly.pdbx_seq_one_letter_code
_entity_poly.pdbx_strand_id
1 'polypeptide(L)'
;MVRTVLVELSAIPGIAYRQKLSSGTGLVVMRYGTAQPGLATLSRTSGDPVPASNANLELYPINAFREAFALTSGLPFSRRGKVQLIEQASSREPEPTSAIEDAPLVDFSIVDSPEYQAILDAYTSQKGELSFHLLNKDLIQFASASKVMAEMIASNATIEDLRNHAVRAKFETLTGNTRLTDAQLNGVVELLDEISPRTALREFEDELRRMLGHAKR
;
A
#
# COMPACT_ATOMS: atom_id res chain seq x y z
N MET A 1 -7.39 5.80 -13.30
CA MET A 1 -6.40 6.71 -12.68
C MET A 1 -6.83 6.99 -11.26
N VAL A 2 -6.27 6.25 -10.31
CA VAL A 2 -6.56 6.41 -8.89
C VAL A 2 -6.00 7.76 -8.41
N ARG A 3 -6.88 8.66 -7.99
CA ARG A 3 -6.54 9.99 -7.49
C ARG A 3 -6.01 9.87 -6.07
N THR A 4 -4.91 10.54 -5.74
CA THR A 4 -4.39 10.62 -4.36
C THR A 4 -5.52 11.07 -3.44
N VAL A 5 -5.86 10.24 -2.44
CA VAL A 5 -6.80 10.63 -1.39
C VAL A 5 -5.99 11.38 -0.34
N LEU A 6 -6.09 12.70 -0.38
CA LEU A 6 -5.54 13.59 0.64
C LEU A 6 -6.49 13.56 1.84
N VAL A 7 -5.94 13.43 3.04
CA VAL A 7 -6.72 13.51 4.28
C VAL A 7 -6.30 14.77 5.05
N GLU A 8 -7.27 15.52 5.56
CA GLU A 8 -6.99 16.63 6.46
C GLU A 8 -6.71 16.10 7.88
N LEU A 9 -5.78 16.75 8.57
CA LEU A 9 -5.41 16.40 9.95
C LEU A 9 -6.11 17.34 10.93
N SER A 10 -6.49 16.77 12.07
CA SER A 10 -7.04 17.52 13.21
C SER A 10 -5.96 17.94 14.19
N ALA A 11 -4.88 17.16 14.28
CA ALA A 11 -3.75 17.43 15.19
C ALA A 11 -2.94 18.65 14.77
N ILE A 12 -2.90 18.96 13.47
CA ILE A 12 -2.25 20.15 12.91
C ILE A 12 -3.04 20.65 11.69
N PRO A 13 -3.02 21.96 11.38
CA PRO A 13 -3.62 22.47 10.15
C PRO A 13 -2.78 22.02 8.95
N GLY A 14 -3.20 20.94 8.29
CA GLY A 14 -2.46 20.34 7.18
C GLY A 14 -3.13 19.11 6.60
N ILE A 15 -2.46 18.52 5.62
CA ILE A 15 -2.89 17.33 4.92
C ILE A 15 -1.86 16.21 5.01
N ALA A 16 -2.31 14.98 4.89
CA ALA A 16 -1.46 13.82 4.78
C ALA A 16 -1.80 12.93 3.58
N TYR A 17 -0.80 12.20 3.09
CA TYR A 17 -0.96 11.19 2.06
C TYR A 17 0.18 10.16 2.11
N ARG A 18 -0.05 8.98 1.53
CA ARG A 18 0.97 7.95 1.40
C ARG A 18 1.89 8.21 0.21
N GLN A 19 3.18 8.04 0.42
CA GLN A 19 4.20 8.12 -0.63
C GLN A 19 5.25 7.03 -0.41
N LYS A 20 5.73 6.40 -1.49
CA LYS A 20 6.87 5.47 -1.40
C LYS A 20 8.16 6.26 -1.20
N LEU A 21 8.90 5.94 -0.13
CA LEU A 21 10.21 6.49 0.21
C LEU A 21 11.31 5.46 -0.09
N SER A 22 12.58 5.89 -0.08
CA SER A 22 13.73 4.99 -0.27
C SER A 22 13.86 3.93 0.83
N SER A 23 13.37 4.21 2.04
CA SER A 23 13.33 3.30 3.19
C SER A 23 12.06 2.42 3.24
N GLY A 24 11.21 2.48 2.22
CA GLY A 24 9.94 1.75 2.14
C GLY A 24 8.74 2.68 2.07
N THR A 25 7.56 2.20 2.48
CA THR A 25 6.36 3.04 2.50
C THR A 25 6.44 4.14 3.54
N GLY A 26 6.25 5.38 3.08
CA GLY A 26 6.20 6.56 3.92
C GLY A 26 4.88 7.29 3.89
N LEU A 27 4.77 8.17 4.87
CA LEU A 27 3.69 9.11 5.06
C LEU A 27 4.29 10.50 4.93
N VAL A 28 3.64 11.32 4.10
CA VAL A 28 3.95 12.73 3.99
C VAL A 28 2.88 13.51 4.72
N VAL A 29 3.31 14.36 5.64
CA VAL A 29 2.46 15.33 6.31
C VAL A 29 2.89 16.72 5.86
N MET A 30 1.96 17.48 5.29
CA MET A 30 2.17 18.85 4.86
C MET A 30 1.34 19.79 5.71
N ARG A 31 1.99 20.61 6.52
CA ARG A 31 1.33 21.66 7.29
C ARG A 31 1.16 22.91 6.43
N TYR A 32 0.01 23.57 6.54
CA TYR A 32 -0.25 24.84 5.86
C TYR A 32 0.73 25.92 6.35
N GLY A 33 1.26 26.74 5.45
CA GLY A 33 2.25 27.78 5.75
C GLY A 33 3.68 27.28 5.98
N THR A 34 3.99 25.99 5.74
CA THR A 34 5.35 25.44 5.84
C THR A 34 5.77 24.74 4.56
N ALA A 35 6.94 25.10 4.03
CA ALA A 35 7.47 24.50 2.80
C ALA A 35 8.10 23.12 3.01
N GLN A 36 8.59 22.83 4.22
CA GLN A 36 9.23 21.56 4.54
C GLN A 36 8.20 20.55 5.05
N PRO A 37 7.97 19.43 4.35
CA PRO A 37 7.05 18.39 4.82
C PRO A 37 7.64 17.56 5.97
N GLY A 38 6.77 17.02 6.81
CA GLY A 38 7.10 15.97 7.76
C GLY A 38 7.04 14.61 7.08
N LEU A 39 8.08 13.79 7.24
CA LEU A 39 8.14 12.43 6.70
C LEU A 39 8.18 11.42 7.83
N ALA A 40 7.44 10.32 7.69
CA ALA A 40 7.51 9.18 8.60
C ALA A 40 7.36 7.86 7.83
N THR A 41 7.93 6.79 8.35
CA THR A 41 7.70 5.41 7.88
C THR A 41 6.92 4.63 8.94
N LEU A 42 6.37 3.47 8.59
CA LEU A 42 5.72 2.60 9.56
C LEU A 42 6.69 1.52 10.05
N SER A 43 6.88 1.41 11.36
CA SER A 43 7.61 0.30 11.96
C SER A 43 6.80 -1.00 11.77
N ARG A 44 7.36 -1.97 11.05
CA ARG A 44 6.73 -3.31 10.90
C ARG A 44 6.65 -4.07 12.22
N THR A 45 7.50 -3.74 13.19
CA THR A 45 7.58 -4.42 14.49
C THR A 45 6.60 -3.85 15.52
N SER A 46 6.45 -2.52 15.57
CA SER A 46 5.59 -1.86 16.57
C SER A 46 4.27 -1.34 16.01
N GLY A 47 4.15 -1.19 14.68
CA GLY A 47 3.01 -0.53 14.05
C GLY A 47 2.94 0.98 14.32
N ASP A 48 3.97 1.55 14.96
CA ASP A 48 4.06 2.99 15.22
C ASP A 48 4.77 3.74 14.07
N PRO A 49 4.43 5.03 13.86
CA PRO A 49 5.20 5.89 12.97
C PRO A 49 6.63 6.09 13.49
N VAL A 50 7.58 5.99 12.57
CA VAL A 50 8.99 6.33 12.75
C VAL A 50 9.27 7.57 11.90
N PRO A 51 9.26 8.78 12.49
CA PRO A 51 9.61 10.00 11.78
C PRO A 51 11.02 9.92 11.20
N ALA A 52 11.21 10.51 10.02
CA ALA A 52 12.53 10.64 9.42
C ALA A 52 13.44 11.48 10.33
N SER A 53 14.75 11.23 10.29
CA SER A 53 15.72 11.91 11.18
C SER A 53 15.74 13.43 11.02
N ASN A 54 15.29 13.94 9.87
CA ASN A 54 15.17 15.37 9.56
C ASN A 54 13.76 15.93 9.82
N ALA A 55 12.83 15.16 10.38
CA ALA A 55 11.49 15.63 10.70
C ALA A 55 11.53 16.53 11.95
N ASN A 56 11.03 17.76 11.83
CA ASN A 56 10.88 18.67 12.96
C ASN A 56 9.66 18.28 13.81
N LEU A 57 9.89 17.65 14.97
CA LEU A 57 8.83 17.18 15.86
C LEU A 57 8.04 18.29 16.57
N GLU A 58 8.56 19.52 16.61
CA GLU A 58 7.80 20.67 17.11
C GLU A 58 6.73 21.11 16.10
N LEU A 59 7.07 21.05 14.80
CA LEU A 59 6.15 21.37 13.71
C LEU A 59 5.21 20.20 13.38
N TYR A 60 5.71 18.98 13.54
CA TYR A 60 5.05 17.71 13.21
C TYR A 60 5.09 16.76 14.42
N PRO A 61 4.22 16.95 15.43
CA PRO A 61 4.21 16.11 16.61
C PRO A 61 3.86 14.66 16.25
N ILE A 62 4.33 13.70 17.07
CA ILE A 62 4.13 12.27 16.82
C ILE A 62 2.65 11.87 16.66
N ASN A 63 1.75 12.59 17.34
CA ASN A 63 0.30 12.37 17.23
C ASN A 63 -0.26 12.72 15.84
N ALA A 64 0.31 13.71 15.15
CA ALA A 64 -0.07 14.04 13.77
C ALA A 64 0.32 12.91 12.81
N PHE A 65 1.49 12.29 13.01
CA PHE A 65 1.89 11.11 12.22
C PHE A 65 0.99 9.91 12.51
N ARG A 66 0.63 9.66 13.78
CA ARG A 66 -0.30 8.57 14.14
C ARG A 66 -1.68 8.77 13.52
N GLU A 67 -2.24 9.96 13.63
CA GLU A 67 -3.51 10.33 13.00
C GLU A 67 -3.43 10.13 11.48
N ALA A 68 -2.40 10.67 10.85
CA ALA A 68 -2.19 10.54 9.42
C ALA A 68 -2.05 9.08 8.96
N PHE A 69 -1.37 8.21 9.71
CA PHE A 69 -1.30 6.78 9.39
C PHE A 69 -2.66 6.09 9.54
N ALA A 70 -3.45 6.45 10.56
CA ALA A 70 -4.78 5.92 10.75
C ALA A 70 -5.73 6.34 9.62
N LEU A 71 -5.74 7.62 9.26
CA LEU A 71 -6.59 8.19 8.21
C LEU A 71 -6.17 7.73 6.81
N THR A 72 -4.89 7.45 6.59
CA THR A 72 -4.38 6.94 5.30
C THR A 72 -4.26 5.43 5.22
N SER A 73 -4.71 4.71 6.25
CA SER A 73 -4.78 3.24 6.24
C SER A 73 -5.81 2.79 5.21
N GLY A 74 -5.47 1.79 4.39
CA GLY A 74 -6.38 1.31 3.34
C GLY A 74 -6.44 2.18 2.08
N LEU A 75 -5.78 3.34 2.05
CA LEU A 75 -5.72 4.20 0.87
C LEU A 75 -4.56 3.78 -0.06
N PRO A 76 -4.79 3.70 -1.39
CA PRO A 76 -3.78 3.26 -2.35
C PRO A 76 -2.66 4.28 -2.54
N PHE A 77 -1.47 3.79 -2.91
CA PHE A 77 -0.36 4.64 -3.33
C PHE A 77 -0.69 5.41 -4.62
N SER A 78 -0.25 6.66 -4.67
CA SER A 78 -0.32 7.48 -5.87
C SER A 78 1.05 8.07 -6.18
N ARG A 79 1.43 8.03 -7.46
CA ARG A 79 2.56 8.76 -7.99
C ARG A 79 2.13 10.22 -8.21
N ARG A 80 2.13 11.02 -7.15
CA ARG A 80 2.22 12.48 -7.35
C ARG A 80 3.68 12.89 -7.34
N GLY A 81 4.08 13.66 -8.35
CA GLY A 81 5.13 14.66 -8.17
C GLY A 81 4.67 15.66 -7.09
N LYS A 82 5.63 16.27 -6.38
CA LYS A 82 5.45 17.18 -5.23
C LYS A 82 4.07 17.86 -5.22
N VAL A 83 3.23 17.52 -4.24
CA VAL A 83 1.99 18.28 -4.01
C VAL A 83 2.40 19.67 -3.55
N GLN A 84 2.39 20.65 -4.46
CA GLN A 84 2.50 22.04 -4.06
C GLN A 84 1.13 22.48 -3.54
N LEU A 85 1.07 22.81 -2.26
CA LEU A 85 -0.06 23.57 -1.71
C LEU A 85 -0.01 24.95 -2.37
N ILE A 86 -0.84 25.16 -3.39
CA ILE A 86 -1.04 26.49 -3.97
C ILE A 86 -1.87 27.26 -2.94
N GLU A 87 -1.20 28.02 -2.08
CA GLU A 87 -1.87 29.12 -1.38
C GLU A 87 -2.40 30.07 -2.45
N GLN A 88 -3.71 30.31 -2.46
CA GLN A 88 -4.27 31.35 -3.31
C GLN A 88 -3.70 32.70 -2.86
N ALA A 89 -2.90 33.27 -3.76
CA ALA A 89 -2.52 34.67 -3.88
C ALA A 89 -1.67 35.28 -2.76
N SER A 90 -0.34 35.26 -2.95
CA SER A 90 0.43 36.52 -2.94
C SER A 90 1.71 36.38 -3.76
N SER A 91 1.84 37.31 -4.68
CA SER A 91 2.90 37.45 -5.67
C SER A 91 4.29 37.42 -5.04
N ARG A 92 5.12 36.44 -5.41
CA ARG A 92 6.58 36.60 -5.42
C ARG A 92 7.18 35.68 -6.47
N GLU A 93 8.09 36.26 -7.25
CA GLU A 93 8.81 35.65 -8.36
C GLU A 93 9.46 34.30 -7.97
N PRO A 94 9.57 33.35 -8.91
CA PRO A 94 10.15 32.06 -8.62
C PRO A 94 11.67 32.18 -8.53
N GLU A 95 12.24 32.11 -7.32
CA GLU A 95 13.65 31.77 -7.17
C GLU A 95 13.85 30.26 -7.40
N PRO A 96 14.90 29.84 -8.13
CA PRO A 96 15.15 28.45 -8.41
C PRO A 96 15.74 27.80 -7.15
N THR A 97 14.90 27.17 -6.32
CA THR A 97 15.38 26.39 -5.17
C THR A 97 15.82 25.00 -5.63
N SER A 98 17.06 24.95 -6.10
CA SER A 98 17.86 23.74 -6.26
C SER A 98 18.23 23.18 -4.87
N ALA A 99 17.41 22.30 -4.31
CA ALA A 99 17.76 21.55 -3.08
C ALA A 99 16.94 20.27 -2.86
N ILE A 100 16.47 19.62 -3.93
CA ILE A 100 15.91 18.26 -3.87
C ILE A 100 16.33 17.52 -5.14
N GLU A 101 17.64 17.45 -5.38
CA GLU A 101 18.27 16.43 -6.20
C GLU A 101 18.85 15.39 -5.21
N ASP A 102 18.73 14.09 -5.52
CA ASP A 102 19.10 12.93 -4.69
C ASP A 102 18.03 12.30 -3.77
N ALA A 103 16.79 12.18 -4.26
CA ALA A 103 16.03 10.96 -3.98
C ALA A 103 16.19 10.02 -5.19
N PRO A 104 16.83 8.84 -5.05
CA PRO A 104 16.97 7.92 -6.17
C PRO A 104 15.59 7.49 -6.67
N LEU A 105 15.43 7.51 -8.00
CA LEU A 105 14.23 7.05 -8.70
C LEU A 105 14.00 5.57 -8.37
N VAL A 106 13.10 5.31 -7.41
CA VAL A 106 12.59 3.96 -7.15
C VAL A 106 11.72 3.56 -8.34
N ASP A 107 11.83 2.32 -8.81
CA ASP A 107 11.11 1.83 -9.99
C ASP A 107 9.58 1.90 -9.77
N PHE A 108 8.97 2.95 -10.32
CA PHE A 108 7.54 3.25 -10.24
C PHE A 108 6.68 2.36 -11.17
N SER A 109 7.29 1.45 -11.93
CA SER A 109 6.60 0.68 -12.98
C SER A 109 5.45 -0.19 -12.46
N ILE A 110 5.52 -0.69 -11.22
CA ILE A 110 4.48 -1.56 -10.65
C ILE A 110 3.26 -0.77 -10.15
N VAL A 111 3.44 0.46 -9.64
CA VAL A 111 2.32 1.31 -9.16
C VAL A 111 1.48 1.84 -10.33
N ASP A 112 2.13 2.11 -11.46
CA ASP A 112 1.48 2.51 -12.72
C ASP A 112 1.08 1.30 -13.57
N SER A 113 1.28 0.07 -13.06
CA SER A 113 0.98 -1.14 -13.82
C SER A 113 -0.53 -1.29 -14.01
N PRO A 114 -1.00 -1.67 -15.22
CA PRO A 114 -2.41 -1.99 -15.43
C PRO A 114 -2.86 -3.13 -14.50
N GLU A 115 -1.94 -3.99 -14.09
CA GLU A 115 -2.19 -5.08 -13.16
C GLU A 115 -2.61 -4.58 -11.78
N TYR A 116 -1.86 -3.64 -11.21
CA TYR A 116 -2.18 -3.05 -9.91
C TYR A 116 -3.46 -2.23 -9.97
N GLN A 117 -3.69 -1.47 -11.05
CA GLN A 117 -4.93 -0.70 -11.22
C GLN A 117 -6.17 -1.61 -11.33
N ALA A 118 -6.10 -2.73 -12.03
CA ALA A 118 -7.21 -3.67 -12.12
C ALA A 118 -7.57 -4.29 -10.76
N ILE A 119 -6.58 -4.53 -9.90
CA ILE A 119 -6.79 -5.00 -8.52
C ILE A 119 -7.47 -3.92 -7.68
N LEU A 120 -7.03 -2.66 -7.82
CA LEU A 120 -7.69 -1.53 -7.15
C LEU A 120 -9.15 -1.40 -7.62
N ASP A 121 -9.40 -1.43 -8.92
CA ASP A 121 -10.76 -1.32 -9.46
C ASP A 121 -11.67 -2.48 -8.99
N ALA A 122 -11.11 -3.68 -8.78
CA ALA A 122 -11.86 -4.83 -8.31
C ALA A 122 -12.19 -4.79 -6.80
N TYR A 123 -11.29 -4.25 -5.97
CA TYR A 123 -11.38 -4.36 -4.51
C TYR A 123 -11.49 -3.03 -3.77
N THR A 124 -11.47 -1.89 -4.45
CA THR A 124 -11.69 -0.58 -3.83
C THR A 124 -13.19 -0.35 -3.58
N SER A 125 -13.51 0.02 -2.35
CA SER A 125 -14.87 0.37 -1.92
C SER A 125 -15.31 1.74 -2.47
N GLN A 126 -16.61 2.06 -2.36
CA GLN A 126 -17.14 3.38 -2.72
C GLN A 126 -16.46 4.56 -1.99
N LYS A 127 -15.77 4.29 -0.88
CA LYS A 127 -15.01 5.28 -0.11
C LYS A 127 -13.56 5.48 -0.59
N GLY A 128 -13.11 4.71 -1.58
CA GLY A 128 -11.73 4.76 -2.08
C GLY A 128 -10.74 3.90 -1.29
N GLU A 129 -11.21 3.15 -0.29
CA GLU A 129 -10.40 2.22 0.52
C GLU A 129 -10.38 0.82 -0.09
N LEU A 130 -9.21 0.18 -0.07
CA LEU A 130 -9.02 -1.22 -0.49
C LEU A 130 -9.67 -2.18 0.53
N SER A 131 -10.63 -2.98 0.06
CA SER A 131 -11.32 -3.96 0.90
C SER A 131 -10.53 -5.27 0.96
N PHE A 132 -9.63 -5.37 1.94
CA PHE A 132 -8.90 -6.61 2.20
C PHE A 132 -9.82 -7.78 2.54
N HIS A 133 -10.98 -7.52 3.14
CA HIS A 133 -11.97 -8.57 3.42
C HIS A 133 -12.51 -9.21 2.13
N LEU A 134 -12.87 -8.41 1.12
CA LEU A 134 -13.32 -8.92 -0.17
C LEU A 134 -12.19 -9.68 -0.89
N LEU A 135 -10.97 -9.13 -0.87
CA LEU A 135 -9.79 -9.80 -1.44
C LEU A 135 -9.56 -11.19 -0.81
N ASN A 136 -9.53 -11.28 0.52
CA ASN A 136 -9.32 -12.55 1.22
C ASN A 136 -10.47 -13.53 0.97
N LYS A 137 -11.72 -13.05 0.97
CA LYS A 137 -12.89 -13.87 0.69
C LYS A 137 -12.82 -14.50 -0.71
N ASP A 138 -12.46 -13.73 -1.73
CA ASP A 138 -12.35 -14.21 -3.11
C ASP A 138 -11.22 -15.22 -3.29
N LEU A 139 -10.09 -15.01 -2.61
CA LEU A 139 -8.97 -15.96 -2.58
C LEU A 139 -9.35 -17.27 -1.88
N ILE A 140 -10.02 -17.20 -0.73
CA ILE A 140 -10.51 -18.38 0.01
C ILE A 140 -11.54 -19.15 -0.81
N GLN A 141 -12.49 -18.45 -1.45
CA GLN A 141 -13.50 -19.08 -2.30
C GLN A 141 -12.86 -19.77 -3.52
N PHE A 142 -11.80 -19.18 -4.07
CA PHE A 142 -11.05 -19.81 -5.14
C PHE A 142 -10.27 -21.04 -4.68
N ALA A 143 -9.54 -20.93 -3.57
CA ALA A 143 -8.75 -22.02 -3.03
C ALA A 143 -9.63 -23.24 -2.68
N SER A 144 -10.81 -23.01 -2.11
CA SER A 144 -11.77 -24.07 -1.79
C SER A 144 -12.44 -24.70 -3.02
N ALA A 145 -12.63 -23.95 -4.11
CA ALA A 145 -13.26 -24.46 -5.33
C ALA A 145 -12.26 -25.04 -6.35
N SER A 146 -10.96 -24.76 -6.21
CA SER A 146 -9.93 -25.15 -7.19
C SER A 146 -9.47 -26.59 -6.99
N LYS A 147 -9.66 -27.42 -8.03
CA LYS A 147 -9.14 -28.79 -8.07
C LYS A 147 -7.61 -28.84 -7.99
N VAL A 148 -6.94 -27.88 -8.64
CA VAL A 148 -5.48 -27.78 -8.63
C VAL A 148 -4.96 -27.50 -7.21
N MET A 149 -5.65 -26.62 -6.46
CA MET A 149 -5.29 -26.36 -5.06
C MET A 149 -5.49 -27.59 -4.18
N ALA A 150 -6.57 -28.35 -4.39
CA ALA A 150 -6.81 -29.61 -3.68
C ALA A 150 -5.70 -30.64 -3.96
N GLU A 151 -5.25 -30.76 -5.22
CA GLU A 151 -4.13 -31.62 -5.61
C GLU A 151 -2.80 -31.17 -4.98
N MET A 152 -2.53 -29.86 -4.94
CA MET A 152 -1.34 -29.30 -4.29
C MET A 152 -1.35 -29.56 -2.78
N ILE A 153 -2.50 -29.41 -2.12
CA ILE A 153 -2.68 -29.73 -0.70
C ILE A 153 -2.43 -31.22 -0.44
N ALA A 154 -3.01 -32.10 -1.26
CA ALA A 154 -2.79 -33.54 -1.18
C ALA A 154 -1.30 -33.92 -1.39
N SER A 155 -0.60 -33.15 -2.22
CA SER A 155 0.84 -33.32 -2.50
C SER A 155 1.74 -32.68 -1.43
N ASN A 156 1.20 -32.19 -0.32
CA ASN A 156 1.93 -31.48 0.75
C ASN A 156 2.71 -30.23 0.26
N ALA A 157 2.15 -29.48 -0.69
CA ALA A 157 2.70 -28.18 -1.07
C ALA A 157 2.83 -27.24 0.14
N THR A 158 3.80 -26.32 0.08
CA THR A 158 3.98 -25.34 1.15
C THR A 158 2.88 -24.27 1.13
N ILE A 159 2.69 -23.57 2.26
CA ILE A 159 1.74 -22.46 2.34
C ILE A 159 2.10 -21.36 1.32
N GLU A 160 3.39 -21.13 1.11
CA GLU A 160 3.88 -20.14 0.16
C GLU A 160 3.53 -20.53 -1.28
N ASP A 161 3.69 -21.80 -1.65
CA ASP A 161 3.33 -22.30 -2.99
C ASP A 161 1.82 -22.16 -3.26
N LEU A 162 1.00 -22.56 -2.27
CA LEU A 162 -0.47 -22.46 -2.34
C LEU A 162 -0.91 -21.00 -2.44
N ARG A 163 -0.29 -20.12 -1.64
CA ARG A 163 -0.58 -18.69 -1.66
C ARG A 163 -0.23 -18.09 -3.01
N ASN A 164 1.00 -18.32 -3.48
CA ASN A 164 1.49 -17.73 -4.72
C ASN A 164 0.66 -18.23 -5.92
N HIS A 165 0.27 -19.51 -5.93
CA HIS A 165 -0.61 -20.06 -6.97
C HIS A 165 -1.99 -19.40 -6.98
N ALA A 166 -2.65 -19.29 -5.82
CA ALA A 166 -3.98 -18.73 -5.72
C ALA A 166 -4.01 -17.23 -6.08
N VAL A 167 -3.05 -16.47 -5.55
CA VAL A 167 -2.93 -15.03 -5.84
C VAL A 167 -2.62 -14.82 -7.32
N ARG A 168 -1.70 -15.60 -7.90
CA ARG A 168 -1.40 -15.54 -9.34
C ARG A 168 -2.64 -15.80 -10.17
N ALA A 169 -3.30 -16.94 -9.98
CA ALA A 169 -4.47 -17.31 -10.78
C ALA A 169 -5.57 -16.24 -10.72
N LYS A 170 -5.78 -15.64 -9.54
CA LYS A 170 -6.74 -14.55 -9.39
C LYS A 170 -6.30 -13.24 -10.03
N PHE A 171 -5.05 -12.85 -9.87
CA PHE A 171 -4.54 -11.63 -10.48
C PHE A 171 -4.48 -11.76 -12.00
N GLU A 172 -4.11 -12.92 -12.55
CA GLU A 172 -4.20 -13.17 -14.00
C GLU A 172 -5.64 -13.03 -14.52
N THR A 173 -6.62 -13.52 -13.75
CA THR A 173 -8.05 -13.40 -14.11
C THR A 173 -8.51 -11.95 -14.08
N LEU A 174 -8.11 -11.18 -13.07
CA LEU A 174 -8.53 -9.78 -12.90
C LEU A 174 -7.85 -8.84 -13.89
N THR A 175 -6.58 -9.08 -14.17
CA THR A 175 -5.75 -8.23 -15.03
C THR A 175 -5.88 -8.60 -16.51
N GLY A 176 -6.40 -9.79 -16.81
CA GLY A 176 -6.41 -10.37 -18.16
C GLY A 176 -5.02 -10.76 -18.66
N ASN A 177 -3.97 -10.62 -17.84
CA ASN A 177 -2.60 -10.93 -18.18
C ASN A 177 -2.25 -12.34 -17.68
N THR A 178 -2.22 -13.32 -18.58
CA THR A 178 -1.92 -14.73 -18.29
C THR A 178 -0.43 -15.04 -18.10
N ARG A 179 0.44 -14.01 -18.08
CA ARG A 179 1.90 -14.15 -17.95
C ARG A 179 2.46 -13.24 -16.87
N LEU A 180 1.77 -13.17 -15.73
CA LEU A 180 2.28 -12.48 -14.55
C LEU A 180 3.56 -13.15 -14.07
N THR A 181 4.67 -12.42 -14.09
CA THR A 181 5.95 -12.92 -13.59
C THR A 181 5.95 -12.97 -12.06
N ASP A 182 6.76 -13.84 -11.47
CA ASP A 182 6.93 -13.93 -10.01
C ASP A 182 7.35 -12.59 -9.38
N ALA A 183 8.22 -11.83 -10.05
CA ALA A 183 8.65 -10.51 -9.60
C ALA A 183 7.50 -9.50 -9.56
N GLN A 184 6.61 -9.51 -10.57
CA GLN A 184 5.43 -8.65 -10.59
C GLN A 184 4.41 -9.05 -9.53
N LEU A 185 4.16 -10.35 -9.37
CA LEU A 185 3.27 -10.88 -8.35
C LEU A 185 3.72 -10.48 -6.94
N ASN A 186 5.00 -10.69 -6.63
CA ASN A 186 5.58 -10.34 -5.34
C ASN A 186 5.53 -8.82 -5.11
N GLY A 187 5.87 -8.01 -6.13
CA GLY A 187 5.80 -6.56 -6.01
C GLY A 187 4.38 -6.04 -5.74
N VAL A 188 3.35 -6.65 -6.34
CA VAL A 188 1.95 -6.30 -6.07
C VAL A 188 1.52 -6.73 -4.67
N VAL A 189 1.88 -7.93 -4.23
CA VAL A 189 1.57 -8.40 -2.87
C VAL A 189 2.25 -7.53 -1.82
N GLU A 190 3.50 -7.14 -2.03
CA GLU A 190 4.21 -6.19 -1.16
C GLU A 190 3.47 -4.85 -1.07
N LEU A 191 3.01 -4.30 -2.20
CA LEU A 191 2.23 -3.05 -2.19
C LEU A 191 0.92 -3.21 -1.40
N LEU A 192 0.21 -4.33 -1.54
CA LEU A 192 -1.00 -4.59 -0.77
C LEU A 192 -0.71 -4.73 0.72
N ASP A 193 0.36 -5.43 1.09
CA ASP A 193 0.81 -5.58 2.48
C ASP A 193 1.18 -4.23 3.10
N GLU A 194 1.76 -3.32 2.31
CA GLU A 194 2.11 -1.97 2.75
C GLU A 194 0.88 -1.08 3.00
N ILE A 195 -0.25 -1.35 2.33
CA ILE A 195 -1.53 -0.64 2.52
C ILE A 195 -2.34 -1.26 3.66
N SER A 196 -2.15 -2.56 3.92
CA SER A 196 -2.89 -3.28 4.94
C SER A 196 -2.41 -2.94 6.36
N PRO A 197 -3.32 -2.67 7.30
CA PRO A 197 -2.98 -2.49 8.71
C PRO A 197 -2.51 -3.80 9.40
N ARG A 198 -2.79 -4.98 8.80
CA ARG A 198 -2.52 -6.30 9.42
C ARG A 198 -2.09 -7.37 8.40
N THR A 199 -1.26 -6.99 7.42
CA THR A 199 -0.88 -7.83 6.25
C THR A 199 -2.10 -8.10 5.35
N ALA A 200 -1.96 -7.97 4.04
CA ALA A 200 -3.08 -8.01 3.10
C ALA A 200 -3.73 -9.39 3.03
N LEU A 201 -2.94 -10.45 3.17
CA LEU A 201 -3.35 -11.84 2.91
C LEU A 201 -3.46 -12.70 4.18
N ARG A 202 -3.46 -12.09 5.37
CA ARG A 202 -3.41 -12.83 6.64
C ARG A 202 -4.57 -13.82 6.81
N GLU A 203 -5.80 -13.40 6.54
CA GLU A 203 -7.00 -14.26 6.68
C GLU A 203 -6.93 -15.45 5.71
N PHE A 204 -6.47 -15.21 4.49
CA PHE A 204 -6.25 -16.25 3.50
C PHE A 204 -5.16 -17.25 3.93
N GLU A 205 -4.02 -16.77 4.44
CA GLU A 205 -2.95 -17.63 4.95
C GLU A 205 -3.40 -18.50 6.15
N ASP A 206 -4.21 -17.93 7.05
CA ASP A 206 -4.77 -18.66 8.18
C ASP A 206 -5.72 -19.78 7.71
N GLU A 207 -6.52 -19.54 6.67
CA GLU A 207 -7.38 -20.57 6.08
C GLU A 207 -6.58 -21.66 5.35
N LEU A 208 -5.51 -21.30 4.61
CA LEU A 208 -4.62 -22.29 3.99
C LEU A 208 -3.98 -23.22 5.04
N ARG A 209 -3.55 -22.68 6.19
CA ARG A 209 -3.05 -23.47 7.32
C ARG A 209 -4.10 -24.47 7.81
N ARG A 210 -5.36 -24.02 7.88
CA ARG A 210 -6.49 -24.86 8.29
C ARG A 210 -6.75 -25.99 7.29
N MET A 211 -6.77 -25.70 5.99
CA MET A 211 -6.95 -26.69 4.92
C MET A 211 -5.84 -27.75 4.93
N LEU A 212 -4.58 -27.34 5.07
CA LEU A 212 -3.44 -28.25 5.21
C LEU A 212 -3.52 -29.09 6.50
N GLY A 213 -3.98 -28.50 7.60
CA GLY A 213 -4.20 -29.21 8.87
C GLY A 213 -5.30 -30.27 8.80
N HIS A 214 -6.34 -30.04 8.00
CA HIS A 214 -7.40 -31.03 7.74
C HIS A 214 -6.94 -32.15 6.81
N ALA A 215 -6.09 -31.87 5.82
CA ALA A 215 -5.58 -32.88 4.89
C ALA A 215 -4.53 -33.85 5.49
N LYS A 216 -3.88 -33.45 6.60
CA LYS A 216 -2.90 -34.26 7.32
C LYS A 216 -3.51 -35.22 8.36
N ARG A 217 -4.83 -35.18 8.56
CA ARG A 217 -5.57 -36.09 9.45
C ARG A 217 -6.23 -37.19 8.66
#